data_AF-A0A067D8W3-F1
#
_entry.id   AF-A0A067D8W3-F1
#
_cell.length_a   1.000
_cell.length_b   1.000
_cell.length_c   1.000
_cell.angle_alpha   90.00
_cell.angle_beta   90.00
_cell.angle_gamma   90.00
#
_symmetry.space_group_name_H-M   'P 1'
#
loop_
_entity.id
_entity.type
_entity.pdbx_description
1 polymer ?
#
loop_
_entity_poly.entity_id
_entity_poly.type
_entity_poly.pdbx_seq_one_letter_code
_entity_poly.pdbx_strand_id
1 'polypeptide(L)'
;MADVILVDSKFTANTFADTFKKLHARGIRLVVLYLAVNVYQFDKPHSCGCDKLLRENVEYLEELKSLAERNGMSDRVNFITSCSTTERNALLFECLCVFYTPKDEHFGIVPLEAMAAYKPVSACDSGGPVETIKNEEFSLSMAKLIQEPQMAKNMGENA
;
A
#
# COMPACT_ATOMS: atom_id res chain seq x y z
N MET A 1 23.04 13.21 20.85
CA MET A 1 23.09 12.28 19.69
C MET A 1 22.19 11.11 20.06
N ALA A 2 21.40 10.56 19.14
CA ALA A 2 20.48 9.47 19.49
C ALA A 2 21.26 8.17 19.68
N ASP A 3 21.01 7.46 20.78
CA ASP A 3 21.62 6.15 21.07
C ASP A 3 20.90 5.00 20.37
N VAL A 4 19.63 5.22 19.99
CA VAL A 4 18.76 4.26 19.32
C VAL A 4 18.02 4.96 18.19
N ILE A 5 17.92 4.28 17.04
CA ILE A 5 17.10 4.70 15.92
C ILE A 5 15.98 3.67 15.75
N LEU A 6 14.75 4.17 15.72
CA LEU A 6 13.55 3.37 15.45
C LEU A 6 13.14 3.57 14.00
N VAL A 7 12.85 2.47 13.31
CA VAL A 7 12.33 2.45 11.94
C VAL A 7 11.09 1.58 11.87
N ASP A 8 10.20 1.87 10.92
CA ASP A 8 8.88 1.23 10.77
C ASP A 8 8.92 -0.14 10.07
N SER A 9 10.01 -0.44 9.35
CA SER A 9 10.19 -1.69 8.63
C SER A 9 11.66 -2.10 8.52
N LYS A 10 11.91 -3.36 8.16
CA LYS A 10 13.27 -3.83 7.81
C LYS A 10 13.73 -3.20 6.50
N PHE A 11 12.82 -2.93 5.57
CA PHE A 11 13.15 -2.19 4.35
C PHE A 11 13.77 -0.83 4.68
N THR A 12 13.12 -0.03 5.53
CA THR A 12 13.65 1.26 5.98
C THR A 12 14.95 1.10 6.76
N ALA A 13 15.10 0.03 7.56
CA ALA A 13 16.34 -0.28 8.27
C ALA A 13 17.53 -0.48 7.30
N ASN A 14 17.31 -1.23 6.23
CA ASN A 14 18.32 -1.48 5.20
C ASN A 14 18.67 -0.20 4.43
N THR A 15 17.66 0.55 4.00
CA THR A 15 17.83 1.85 3.34
C THR A 15 18.64 2.81 4.22
N PHE A 16 18.42 2.81 5.53
CA PHE A 16 19.23 3.59 6.47
C PHE A 16 20.69 3.12 6.50
N ALA A 17 20.92 1.81 6.63
CA ALA A 17 22.27 1.24 6.69
C ALA A 17 23.09 1.55 5.43
N ASP A 18 22.46 1.47 4.26
CA ASP A 18 23.07 1.74 2.97
C ASP A 18 23.34 3.24 2.75
N THR A 19 22.43 4.09 3.20
CA THR A 19 22.52 5.55 3.01
C THR A 19 23.49 6.19 4.02
N PHE A 20 23.41 5.80 5.29
CA PHE A 20 24.11 6.43 6.40
C PHE A 20 25.28 5.59 6.92
N LYS A 21 26.12 5.08 6.01
CA LYS A 21 27.24 4.16 6.30
C LYS A 21 28.12 4.59 7.47
N LYS A 22 28.45 5.88 7.58
CA LYS A 22 29.26 6.43 8.67
C LYS A 22 28.57 6.37 10.04
N LEU A 23 27.25 6.60 10.08
CA LEU A 23 26.47 6.51 11.31
C LEU A 23 26.22 5.05 11.70
N HIS A 24 25.91 4.21 10.71
CA HIS A 24 25.78 2.77 10.90
C HIS A 24 27.07 2.14 11.44
N ALA A 25 28.24 2.51 10.88
CA ALA A 25 29.55 2.05 11.34
C ALA A 25 29.92 2.48 12.77
N ARG A 26 29.23 3.50 13.33
CA ARG A 26 29.42 3.93 14.73
C ARG A 26 28.67 3.05 15.73
N GLY A 27 27.99 2.00 15.27
CA GLY A 27 27.30 1.04 16.13
C GLY A 27 25.99 1.57 16.72
N ILE A 28 25.36 2.56 16.08
CA ILE A 28 24.03 3.03 16.50
C ILE A 28 23.06 1.87 16.36
N ARG A 29 22.37 1.56 17.47
CA ARG A 29 21.40 0.46 17.50
C ARG A 29 20.16 0.84 16.69
N LEU A 30 19.96 0.19 15.55
CA LEU A 30 18.67 0.21 14.86
C LEU A 30 17.73 -0.83 15.49
N VAL A 31 16.49 -0.42 15.71
CA VAL A 31 15.40 -1.30 16.14
C VAL A 31 14.24 -1.10 15.18
N VAL A 32 13.77 -2.19 14.57
CA VAL A 32 12.54 -2.19 13.78
C VAL A 32 11.38 -2.24 14.76
N LEU A 33 10.54 -1.21 14.73
CA LEU A 33 9.30 -1.13 15.49
C LEU A 33 8.15 -1.04 14.49
N TYR A 34 7.49 -2.17 14.27
CA TYR A 34 6.28 -2.20 13.48
C TYR A 34 5.21 -1.35 14.15
N LEU A 35 4.59 -0.46 13.37
CA LEU A 35 3.52 0.39 13.86
C LEU A 35 2.38 -0.50 14.35
N ALA A 36 2.00 -0.35 15.63
CA ALA A 36 0.73 -0.86 16.12
C ALA A 36 -0.36 -0.02 15.45
N VAL A 37 -0.87 -0.50 14.32
CA VAL A 37 -1.85 0.25 13.56
C VAL A 37 -3.20 0.13 14.27
N ASN A 38 -3.69 1.27 14.77
CA ASN A 38 -5.04 1.35 15.28
C ASN A 38 -6.01 1.33 14.08
N VAL A 39 -6.61 0.18 13.81
CA VAL A 39 -7.53 -0.01 12.68
C VAL A 39 -8.74 0.94 12.72
N TYR A 40 -9.16 1.40 13.92
CA TYR A 40 -10.21 2.42 14.06
C TYR A 40 -9.78 3.81 13.60
N GLN A 41 -8.47 4.05 13.43
CA GLN A 41 -8.01 5.33 12.87
C GLN A 41 -8.30 5.42 11.37
N PHE A 42 -8.49 4.31 10.68
CA PHE A 42 -8.80 4.30 9.26
C PHE A 42 -10.16 4.93 8.95
N ASP A 43 -11.06 5.02 9.93
CA ASP A 43 -12.33 5.74 9.80
C ASP A 43 -12.22 7.23 10.08
N LYS A 44 -11.07 7.72 10.56
CA LYS A 44 -10.87 9.15 10.85
C LYS A 44 -10.56 9.93 9.57
N PRO A 45 -11.02 11.19 9.45
CA PRO A 45 -10.71 12.02 8.30
C PRO A 45 -9.19 12.20 8.15
N HIS A 46 -8.67 11.78 6.99
CA HIS A 46 -7.30 12.00 6.55
C HIS A 46 -7.33 12.53 5.12
N SER A 47 -6.53 13.55 4.85
CA SER A 47 -6.29 14.02 3.50
C SER A 47 -5.10 13.26 2.91
N CYS A 48 -5.36 12.19 2.15
CA CYS A 48 -4.40 11.65 1.20
C CYS A 48 -4.86 12.04 -0.21
N GLY A 49 -3.95 12.46 -1.09
CA GLY A 49 -4.40 12.94 -2.40
C GLY A 49 -3.31 13.25 -3.40
N CYS A 50 -3.78 13.39 -4.64
CA CYS A 50 -3.01 13.92 -5.75
C CYS A 50 -2.90 15.44 -5.57
N ASP A 51 -1.71 15.90 -5.18
CA ASP A 51 -1.42 17.32 -5.12
C ASP A 51 -1.26 17.86 -6.55
N LYS A 52 -2.18 18.73 -6.96
CA LYS A 52 -2.20 19.35 -8.29
C LYS A 52 -1.06 20.34 -8.51
N LEU A 53 -0.37 20.77 -7.44
CA LEU A 53 0.79 21.63 -7.51
C LEU A 53 2.08 20.84 -7.76
N LEU A 54 2.06 19.52 -7.50
CA LEU A 54 3.16 18.64 -7.80
C LEU A 54 3.06 18.17 -9.26
N ARG A 55 3.98 18.68 -10.08
CA ARG A 55 4.03 18.38 -11.52
C ARG A 55 4.04 16.87 -11.79
N GLU A 56 4.80 16.11 -11.02
CA GLU A 56 4.89 14.65 -11.13
C GLU A 56 3.51 13.97 -11.00
N ASN A 57 2.69 14.40 -10.04
CA ASN A 57 1.34 13.85 -9.86
C ASN A 57 0.44 14.12 -11.07
N VAL A 58 0.54 15.32 -11.63
CA VAL A 58 -0.26 15.74 -12.79
C VAL A 58 0.19 14.99 -14.04
N GLU A 59 1.50 14.94 -14.30
CA GLU A 59 2.08 14.25 -15.46
C GLU A 59 1.78 12.75 -15.42
N TYR A 60 1.93 12.11 -14.26
CA TYR A 60 1.67 10.68 -14.10
C TYR A 60 0.19 10.34 -14.27
N LEU A 61 -0.72 11.16 -13.75
CA LEU A 61 -2.16 10.96 -13.95
C LEU A 61 -2.54 11.01 -15.44
N GLU A 62 -1.99 11.98 -16.18
CA GLU A 62 -2.25 12.09 -17.63
C GLU A 62 -1.63 10.94 -18.42
N GLU A 63 -0.47 10.44 -18.00
CA GLU A 63 0.13 9.22 -18.58
C GLU A 63 -0.81 8.01 -18.40
N LEU A 64 -1.35 7.82 -17.19
CA LEU A 64 -2.27 6.71 -16.90
C LEU A 64 -3.58 6.81 -17.70
N LYS A 65 -4.16 8.01 -17.84
CA LYS A 65 -5.33 8.23 -18.70
C LYS A 65 -5.04 7.89 -20.16
N SER A 66 -3.91 8.38 -20.68
CA SER A 66 -3.45 8.08 -22.04
C SER A 66 -3.20 6.58 -22.24
N LEU A 67 -2.72 5.89 -21.20
CA LEU A 67 -2.55 4.43 -21.25
C LEU A 67 -3.91 3.72 -21.28
N ALA A 68 -4.89 4.15 -20.48
CA ALA A 68 -6.24 3.59 -20.51
C ALA A 68 -6.90 3.76 -21.89
N GLU A 69 -6.75 4.93 -22.52
CA GLU A 69 -7.26 5.21 -23.86
C GLU A 69 -6.60 4.31 -24.92
N ARG A 70 -5.26 4.24 -24.92
CA ARG A 70 -4.52 3.40 -25.88
C ARG A 70 -4.87 1.92 -25.79
N ASN A 71 -5.30 1.45 -24.62
CA ASN A 71 -5.71 0.06 -24.40
C ASN A 71 -7.23 -0.16 -24.54
N GLY A 72 -8.02 0.88 -24.88
CA GLY A 72 -9.48 0.78 -24.99
C GLY A 72 -10.18 0.48 -23.67
N MET A 73 -9.60 0.91 -22.54
CA MET A 73 -10.08 0.63 -21.18
C MET A 73 -10.64 1.87 -20.48
N SER A 74 -10.73 3.02 -21.14
CA SER A 74 -11.21 4.27 -20.53
C SER A 74 -12.59 4.14 -19.90
N ASP A 75 -13.50 3.36 -20.50
CA ASP A 75 -14.85 3.13 -19.96
C ASP A 75 -14.88 2.16 -18.76
N ARG A 76 -13.74 1.56 -18.42
CA ARG A 76 -13.58 0.57 -17.34
C ARG A 76 -12.70 1.05 -16.20
N VAL A 77 -12.09 2.23 -16.31
CA VAL A 77 -11.16 2.78 -15.33
C VAL A 77 -11.69 4.11 -14.82
N ASN A 78 -11.90 4.21 -13.51
CA ASN A 78 -12.26 5.47 -12.87
C ASN A 78 -11.06 6.05 -12.14
N PHE A 79 -10.60 7.24 -12.55
CA PHE A 79 -9.48 7.94 -11.91
C PHE A 79 -9.99 8.84 -10.80
N ILE A 80 -9.90 8.37 -9.56
CA ILE A 80 -10.31 9.14 -8.38
C ILE A 80 -9.07 9.73 -7.72
N THR A 81 -8.94 11.05 -7.79
CA THR A 81 -7.85 11.80 -7.16
C THR A 81 -8.34 12.51 -5.92
N SER A 82 -7.61 12.43 -4.81
CA SER A 82 -7.88 13.22 -3.59
C SER A 82 -9.30 13.01 -3.04
N CYS A 83 -9.72 11.74 -2.91
CA CYS A 83 -10.99 11.39 -2.28
C CYS A 83 -11.00 11.70 -0.79
N SER A 84 -12.17 12.03 -0.26
CA SER A 84 -12.40 12.08 1.18
C SER A 84 -12.22 10.69 1.80
N THR A 85 -11.97 10.65 3.11
CA THR A 85 -11.97 9.37 3.86
C THR A 85 -13.26 8.59 3.68
N THR A 86 -14.41 9.27 3.69
CA THR A 86 -15.71 8.61 3.51
C THR A 86 -15.82 7.95 2.14
N GLU A 87 -15.43 8.64 1.07
CA GLU A 87 -15.41 8.08 -0.29
C GLU A 87 -14.41 6.93 -0.41
N ARG A 88 -13.19 7.10 0.14
CA ARG A 88 -12.18 6.03 0.16
C ARG A 88 -12.70 4.79 0.87
N ASN A 89 -13.30 4.94 2.04
CA ASN A 89 -13.81 3.82 2.83
C ASN A 89 -15.01 3.15 2.13
N ALA A 90 -15.87 3.92 1.46
CA ALA A 90 -16.94 3.35 0.63
C ALA A 90 -16.38 2.56 -0.56
N LEU A 91 -15.40 3.10 -1.29
CA LEU A 91 -14.72 2.39 -2.39
C LEU A 91 -14.04 1.13 -1.89
N LEU A 92 -13.35 1.21 -0.76
CA LEU A 92 -12.66 0.07 -0.17
C LEU A 92 -13.66 -1.01 0.26
N PHE A 93 -14.79 -0.62 0.86
CA PHE A 93 -15.87 -1.53 1.24
C PHE A 93 -16.52 -2.22 0.03
N GLU A 94 -16.75 -1.51 -1.07
CA GLU A 94 -17.39 -2.04 -2.27
C GLU A 94 -16.43 -2.81 -3.19
N CYS A 95 -15.12 -2.61 -3.07
CA CYS A 95 -14.16 -3.27 -3.96
C CYS A 95 -14.07 -4.79 -3.73
N LEU A 96 -13.68 -5.50 -4.80
CA LEU A 96 -13.40 -6.94 -4.76
C LEU A 96 -12.01 -7.24 -4.20
N CYS A 97 -11.02 -6.40 -4.52
CA CYS A 97 -9.64 -6.54 -4.08
C CYS A 97 -8.89 -5.22 -4.27
N VAL A 98 -7.73 -5.11 -3.63
CA VAL A 98 -6.82 -3.97 -3.75
C VAL A 98 -5.53 -4.41 -4.42
N PHE A 99 -5.19 -3.72 -5.52
CA PHE A 99 -3.88 -3.81 -6.13
C PHE A 99 -3.01 -2.65 -5.66
N TYR A 100 -1.90 -2.97 -4.99
CA TYR A 100 -0.97 -1.99 -4.46
C TYR A 100 0.36 -2.06 -5.22
N THR A 101 0.51 -1.19 -6.21
CA THR A 101 1.65 -1.20 -7.13
C THR A 101 2.86 -0.33 -6.75
N PRO A 102 2.86 0.54 -5.73
CA PRO A 102 4.08 1.24 -5.32
C PRO A 102 5.22 0.26 -5.00
N LYS A 103 6.37 0.52 -5.62
CA LYS A 103 7.62 -0.20 -5.32
C LYS A 103 8.35 0.50 -4.19
N ASP A 104 9.11 -0.27 -3.42
CA ASP A 104 10.01 0.26 -2.40
C ASP A 104 9.32 1.18 -1.37
N GLU A 105 8.02 0.91 -1.14
CA GLU A 105 7.25 1.57 -0.10
C GLU A 105 7.86 1.22 1.27
N HIS A 106 7.95 2.18 2.19
CA HIS A 106 8.53 1.96 3.51
C HIS A 106 7.84 0.87 4.36
N PHE A 107 6.55 0.99 4.68
CA PHE A 107 5.78 0.10 5.54
C PHE A 107 4.59 -0.61 4.86
N GLY A 108 3.85 0.07 3.97
CA GLY A 108 2.68 -0.48 3.28
C GLY A 108 1.38 -0.27 4.06
N ILE A 109 1.08 0.97 4.46
CA ILE A 109 -0.14 1.25 5.25
C ILE A 109 -1.44 0.95 4.47
N VAL A 110 -1.46 1.18 3.15
CA VAL A 110 -2.64 0.94 2.31
C VAL A 110 -3.00 -0.55 2.24
N PRO A 111 -2.04 -1.48 2.04
CA PRO A 111 -2.29 -2.90 2.28
C PRO A 111 -2.93 -3.23 3.63
N LEU A 112 -2.47 -2.62 4.72
CA LEU A 112 -3.04 -2.83 6.06
C LEU A 112 -4.46 -2.27 6.19
N GLU A 113 -4.75 -1.11 5.59
CA GLU A 113 -6.11 -0.57 5.49
C GLU A 113 -7.05 -1.53 4.75
N ALA A 114 -6.60 -2.08 3.63
CA ALA A 114 -7.37 -3.03 2.85
C ALA A 114 -7.60 -4.35 3.59
N MET A 115 -6.57 -4.90 4.23
CA MET A 115 -6.70 -6.10 5.06
C MET A 115 -7.63 -5.88 6.26
N ALA A 116 -7.58 -4.71 6.91
CA ALA A 116 -8.51 -4.36 7.99
C ALA A 116 -9.96 -4.21 7.51
N ALA A 117 -10.16 -3.86 6.23
CA ALA A 117 -11.46 -3.86 5.56
C ALA A 117 -11.83 -5.24 4.97
N TYR A 118 -11.10 -6.30 5.33
CA TYR A 118 -11.33 -7.69 4.88
C TYR A 118 -11.19 -7.86 3.36
N LYS A 119 -10.34 -7.05 2.72
CA LYS A 119 -10.12 -7.07 1.27
C LYS A 119 -8.86 -7.84 0.89
N PRO A 120 -8.93 -8.74 -0.11
CA PRO A 120 -7.74 -9.34 -0.71
C PRO A 120 -6.79 -8.26 -1.21
N VAL A 121 -5.51 -8.42 -0.91
CA VAL A 121 -4.46 -7.50 -1.34
C VAL A 121 -3.47 -8.24 -2.23
N SER A 122 -3.17 -7.65 -3.38
CA SER A 122 -2.02 -8.00 -4.20
C SER A 122 -1.09 -6.78 -4.24
N ALA A 123 0.12 -6.90 -3.71
CA ALA A 123 1.10 -5.82 -3.70
C ALA A 123 2.37 -6.20 -4.47
N CYS A 124 3.17 -5.19 -4.85
CA CYS A 124 4.52 -5.42 -5.34
C CYS A 124 5.37 -6.16 -4.29
N ASP A 125 6.15 -7.15 -4.74
CA ASP A 125 7.12 -7.89 -3.93
C ASP A 125 8.39 -7.05 -3.68
N SER A 126 8.21 -5.91 -3.02
CA SER A 126 9.26 -4.93 -2.69
C SER A 126 8.83 -4.05 -1.53
N GLY A 127 9.78 -3.50 -0.77
CA GLY A 127 9.47 -2.57 0.33
C GLY A 127 8.85 -3.26 1.56
N GLY A 128 8.19 -2.47 2.40
CA GLY A 128 7.44 -2.91 3.59
C GLY A 128 6.28 -3.90 3.33
N PRO A 129 5.56 -3.86 2.19
CA PRO A 129 4.50 -4.85 1.91
C PRO A 129 4.95 -6.32 2.03
N VAL A 130 6.21 -6.64 1.73
CA VAL A 130 6.74 -8.03 1.85
C VAL A 130 6.80 -8.54 3.29
N GLU A 131 6.75 -7.63 4.27
CA GLU A 131 6.80 -7.96 5.69
C GLU A 131 5.41 -8.23 6.27
N THR A 132 4.35 -7.78 5.59
CA THR A 132 2.97 -7.84 6.09
C THR A 132 2.05 -8.73 5.25
N ILE A 133 2.37 -8.95 3.98
CA ILE A 133 1.58 -9.78 3.07
C ILE A 133 2.27 -11.14 2.88
N LYS A 134 1.49 -12.22 3.01
CA LYS A 134 1.99 -13.56 2.71
C LYS A 134 2.17 -13.72 1.20
N ASN A 135 3.37 -14.09 0.78
CA ASN A 135 3.68 -14.31 -0.62
C ASN A 135 2.92 -15.54 -1.18
N GLU A 136 2.09 -15.30 -2.19
CA GLU A 136 1.47 -16.30 -3.05
C GLU A 136 1.62 -15.82 -4.51
N GLU A 137 1.71 -16.75 -5.46
CA GLU A 137 1.85 -16.39 -6.87
C GLU A 137 0.62 -15.60 -7.35
N PHE A 138 0.85 -14.44 -7.97
CA PHE A 138 -0.21 -13.55 -8.47
C PHE A 138 -1.26 -14.30 -9.29
N SER A 139 -0.81 -15.16 -10.22
CA SER A 139 -1.67 -15.94 -11.11
C SER A 139 -2.60 -16.87 -10.32
N LEU A 140 -2.08 -17.54 -9.29
CA LEU A 140 -2.83 -18.45 -8.42
C LEU A 140 -3.82 -17.68 -7.55
N SER A 141 -3.39 -16.59 -6.92
CA SER A 141 -4.24 -15.73 -6.10
C SER A 141 -5.41 -15.15 -6.89
N MET A 142 -5.14 -14.68 -8.12
CA MET A 142 -6.18 -14.15 -9.00
C MET A 142 -7.10 -15.24 -9.53
N ALA A 143 -6.58 -16.43 -9.86
CA ALA A 143 -7.40 -17.56 -10.29
C ALA A 143 -8.39 -17.98 -9.20
N LYS A 144 -7.92 -18.08 -7.95
CA LYS A 144 -8.78 -18.32 -6.77
C LYS A 144 -9.87 -17.26 -6.67
N LEU A 145 -9.50 -15.98 -6.69
CA LEU A 145 -10.44 -14.86 -6.56
C LEU A 145 -11.51 -14.83 -7.67
N ILE A 146 -11.15 -15.17 -8.91
CA ILE A 146 -12.08 -15.27 -10.04
C ILE A 146 -13.04 -16.45 -9.85
N GLN A 147 -12.55 -17.59 -9.37
CA GLN A 147 -13.36 -18.79 -9.16
C GLN A 147 -14.35 -18.62 -8.00
N GLU A 148 -13.95 -17.95 -6.93
CA GLU A 148 -14.78 -17.76 -5.73
C GLU A 148 -14.77 -16.29 -5.25
N PRO A 149 -15.43 -15.35 -5.96
CA PRO A 149 -15.42 -13.92 -5.60
C PRO A 149 -15.95 -13.63 -4.19
N GLN A 150 -16.78 -14.52 -3.65
CA GLN A 150 -17.31 -14.43 -2.30
C GLN A 150 -16.21 -14.52 -1.22
N MET A 151 -15.03 -15.07 -1.54
CA MET A 151 -13.89 -15.09 -0.62
C MET A 151 -13.51 -13.68 -0.16
N ALA A 152 -13.69 -12.66 -1.00
CA ALA A 152 -13.40 -11.27 -0.66
C ALA A 152 -14.34 -10.68 0.40
N LYS A 153 -15.44 -11.36 0.73
CA LYS A 153 -16.35 -10.95 1.80
C LYS A 153 -16.00 -11.59 3.14
N ASN A 154 -15.33 -12.74 3.10
CA ASN A 154 -15.05 -13.56 4.29
C ASN A 154 -13.54 -13.58 4.61
N MET A 155 -12.70 -12.89 3.84
CA MET A 155 -11.26 -12.89 4.00
C MET A 155 -10.88 -12.18 5.29
N GLY A 156 -10.21 -12.86 6.22
CA GLY A 156 -9.84 -12.31 7.53
C GLY A 156 -10.85 -12.58 8.66
N GLU A 157 -11.99 -13.23 8.39
CA GLU A 157 -12.92 -13.68 9.45
C GLU A 157 -12.30 -14.75 10.38
N ASN A 158 -11.29 -15.49 9.89
CA ASN A 158 -10.59 -16.55 10.62
C ASN A 158 -9.15 -16.17 11.00
N ALA A 159 -8.80 -14.87 10.98
CA ALA A 159 -7.46 -14.37 11.32
C ALA A 159 -7.26 -14.19 12.83
#